data_AF-D1YKJ5-F1
#
_entry.id   AF-D1YKJ5-F1
#
_cell.length_a   1.000
_cell.length_b   1.000
_cell.length_c   1.000
_cell.angle_alpha   90.00
_cell.angle_beta   90.00
_cell.angle_gamma   90.00
#
_symmetry.space_group_name_H-M   'P 1'
#
loop_
_entity.id
_entity.type
_entity.pdbx_description
1 polymer ?
#
loop_
_entity_poly.entity_id
_entity_poly.type
_entity_poly.pdbx_seq_one_letter_code
_entity_poly.pdbx_strand_id
1 'polypeptide(L)'
;MSDKKMLLPDQSALNKLATEKKIAPRCYNEQYRLRPDTKIQHFTTSFRFKPYFHTLTVKPWDIERVHSVLKLHEYDDLLKQYVELRSQLKRA
;
A
#
# COMPACT_ATOMS: atom_id res chain seq x y z
N MET A 1 29.71 -6.21 -3.75
CA MET A 1 28.29 -5.77 -3.66
C MET A 1 27.48 -6.66 -4.60
N SER A 2 26.22 -6.97 -4.30
CA SER A 2 25.42 -7.86 -5.16
C SER A 2 24.83 -7.05 -6.32
N ASP A 3 25.34 -7.23 -7.54
CA ASP A 3 24.91 -6.50 -8.75
C ASP A 3 23.62 -7.06 -9.39
N LYS A 4 22.95 -8.00 -8.71
CA LYS A 4 21.79 -8.70 -9.26
C LYS A 4 20.53 -7.84 -9.14
N LYS A 5 20.06 -7.32 -10.27
CA LYS A 5 18.75 -6.65 -10.34
C LYS A 5 17.62 -7.65 -10.10
N MET A 6 16.71 -7.31 -9.20
CA MET A 6 15.56 -8.12 -8.82
C MET A 6 14.30 -7.24 -8.85
N LEU A 7 13.20 -7.79 -9.35
CA LEU A 7 11.88 -7.15 -9.24
C LEU A 7 11.40 -7.27 -7.79
N LEU A 8 10.86 -6.19 -7.22
CA LEU A 8 10.45 -6.12 -5.80
C LEU A 8 11.58 -6.65 -4.89
N PRO A 9 12.73 -5.97 -4.86
CA PRO A 9 14.00 -6.56 -4.44
C PRO A 9 13.97 -7.03 -2.98
N ASP A 10 13.35 -6.29 -2.07
CA ASP A 10 13.17 -6.67 -0.66
C ASP A 10 12.30 -7.93 -0.52
N GLN A 11 11.08 -7.93 -1.04
CA GLN A 11 10.16 -9.06 -1.02
C GLN A 11 10.76 -10.31 -1.68
N SER A 12 11.46 -10.13 -2.81
CA SER A 12 12.09 -11.22 -3.55
C SER A 12 13.31 -11.78 -2.83
N ALA A 13 14.13 -10.93 -2.21
CA ALA A 13 15.25 -11.38 -1.39
C ALA A 13 14.77 -12.18 -0.17
N LEU A 14 13.81 -11.64 0.59
CA LEU A 14 13.20 -12.35 1.72
C LEU A 14 12.60 -13.69 1.28
N ASN A 15 11.90 -13.70 0.14
CA ASN A 15 11.28 -14.92 -0.34
C ASN A 15 12.28 -16.00 -0.75
N LYS A 16 13.44 -15.59 -1.27
CA LYS A 16 14.50 -16.50 -1.72
C LYS A 16 15.40 -16.99 -0.59
N LEU A 17 15.69 -16.12 0.38
CA LEU A 17 16.68 -16.40 1.44
C LEU A 17 16.06 -17.04 2.68
N ALA A 18 14.78 -16.77 2.97
CA ALA A 18 14.12 -17.38 4.11
C ALA A 18 13.84 -18.87 3.83
N THR A 19 14.41 -19.74 4.67
CA THR A 19 14.20 -21.20 4.64
C THR A 19 12.84 -21.59 5.22
N GLU A 20 12.35 -20.83 6.18
CA GLU A 20 11.05 -21.03 6.83
C GLU A 20 10.28 -19.71 6.91
N LYS A 21 8.95 -19.77 6.77
CA LYS A 21 8.09 -18.59 6.80
C LYS A 21 6.81 -18.87 7.57
N LYS A 22 6.51 -18.01 8.54
CA LYS A 22 5.19 -17.96 9.16
C LYS A 22 4.30 -17.00 8.38
N ILE A 23 3.35 -17.55 7.62
CA ILE A 23 2.46 -16.74 6.77
C ILE A 23 1.27 -16.25 7.60
N ALA A 24 1.12 -14.93 7.70
CA ALA A 24 -0.04 -14.31 8.34
C ALA A 24 -1.27 -14.33 7.42
N PRO A 25 -2.49 -14.30 7.99
CA PRO A 25 -3.70 -14.15 7.20
C PRO A 25 -3.69 -12.88 6.34
N ARG A 26 -4.30 -12.96 5.16
CA ARG A 26 -4.40 -11.84 4.19
C ARG A 26 -4.95 -10.55 4.80
N CYS A 27 -5.86 -10.63 5.78
CA CYS A 27 -6.46 -9.45 6.40
C CYS A 27 -5.45 -8.47 7.03
N TYR A 28 -4.23 -8.93 7.33
CA TYR A 28 -3.13 -8.11 7.82
C TYR A 28 -2.25 -7.50 6.72
N ASN A 29 -2.55 -7.75 5.44
CA ASN A 29 -1.81 -7.22 4.30
C ASN A 29 -2.69 -7.19 3.03
N GLU A 30 -3.89 -6.60 3.11
CA GLU A 30 -4.77 -6.49 1.95
C GLU A 30 -4.26 -5.40 1.00
N GLN A 31 -3.91 -5.78 -0.22
CA GLN A 31 -3.21 -4.94 -1.19
C GLN A 31 -4.10 -4.39 -2.32
N TYR A 32 -5.27 -4.99 -2.54
CA TYR A 32 -6.09 -4.72 -3.72
C TYR A 32 -7.37 -3.96 -3.39
N ARG A 33 -8.28 -4.60 -2.65
CA ARG A 33 -9.61 -4.04 -2.36
C ARG A 33 -9.89 -4.19 -0.88
N LEU A 34 -10.45 -3.15 -0.28
CA LEU A 34 -10.95 -3.20 1.09
C LEU A 34 -12.03 -4.29 1.21
N ARG A 35 -11.89 -5.16 2.22
CA ARG A 35 -12.82 -6.25 2.53
C ARG A 35 -13.32 -6.11 3.98
N PRO A 36 -14.47 -6.71 4.32
CA PRO A 36 -15.03 -6.59 5.67
C PRO A 36 -14.10 -7.08 6.78
N ASP A 37 -13.23 -8.05 6.48
CA ASP A 37 -12.28 -8.62 7.43
C ASP A 37 -10.92 -7.91 7.45
N THR A 38 -10.70 -6.92 6.58
CA THR A 38 -9.41 -6.21 6.49
C THR A 38 -9.08 -5.55 7.84
N LYS A 39 -7.88 -5.86 8.33
CA LYS A 39 -7.28 -5.26 9.53
C LYS A 39 -6.22 -4.24 9.16
N ILE A 40 -5.44 -4.52 8.12
CA ILE A 40 -4.40 -3.63 7.60
C ILE A 40 -4.52 -3.57 6.09
N GLN A 41 -4.74 -2.36 5.57
CA GLN A 41 -4.74 -2.06 4.15
C GLN A 41 -3.34 -1.60 3.72
N HIS A 42 -2.77 -2.28 2.74
CA HIS A 42 -1.46 -1.97 2.18
C HIS A 42 -1.62 -1.24 0.84
N PHE A 43 -1.31 0.06 0.84
CA PHE A 43 -1.33 0.92 -0.35
C PHE A 43 -0.04 0.74 -1.18
N THR A 44 0.02 -0.37 -1.89
CA THR A 44 1.14 -0.76 -2.77
C THR A 44 0.93 -0.28 -4.22
N THR A 45 1.97 -0.44 -5.04
CA THR A 45 1.87 -0.23 -6.49
C THR A 45 1.17 -1.42 -7.13
N SER A 46 0.10 -1.14 -7.86
CA SER A 46 -0.66 -2.14 -8.62
C SER A 46 -0.30 -2.08 -10.11
N PHE A 47 -0.36 -3.21 -10.80
CA PHE A 47 -0.26 -3.28 -12.25
C PHE A 47 -1.66 -3.24 -12.86
N ARG A 48 -1.93 -2.27 -13.72
CA ARG A 48 -3.21 -2.13 -14.45
C ARG A 48 -2.97 -2.50 -15.90
N PHE A 49 -3.88 -3.31 -16.47
CA PHE A 49 -3.70 -3.92 -17.78
C PHE A 49 -4.63 -3.35 -18.87
N LYS A 50 -5.60 -2.50 -18.51
CA LYS A 50 -6.59 -1.95 -19.46
C LYS A 50 -6.64 -0.42 -19.34
N PRO A 51 -6.75 0.34 -20.45
CA PRO A 51 -6.60 -0.07 -21.85
C PRO A 51 -5.14 -0.33 -22.27
N TYR A 52 -4.18 0.13 -21.46
CA TYR A 52 -2.74 -0.09 -21.65
C TYR A 52 -2.12 -0.57 -20.35
N PHE A 53 -1.01 -1.30 -20.44
CA PHE A 53 -0.26 -1.69 -19.26
C PHE A 53 0.40 -0.48 -18.62
N HIS A 54 0.08 -0.22 -17.36
CA HIS A 54 0.75 0.81 -16.58
C HIS A 54 0.79 0.44 -15.09
N THR A 55 1.76 0.99 -14.38
CA THR A 55 1.77 0.95 -12.92
C THR A 55 0.83 2.02 -12.36
N LEU A 56 0.22 1.74 -11.23
CA LEU A 56 -0.59 2.69 -10.49
C LEU A 56 -0.21 2.62 -9.03
N THR A 57 0.38 3.72 -8.55
CA THR A 57 0.65 3.95 -7.14
C THR A 57 -0.27 5.07 -6.66
N VAL A 58 -1.07 4.78 -5.64
CA VAL A 58 -1.87 5.78 -4.94
C VAL A 58 -1.51 5.67 -3.47
N LYS A 59 -1.05 6.77 -2.89
CA LYS A 59 -0.62 6.81 -1.50
C LYS A 59 -1.72 7.41 -0.62
N PRO A 60 -1.87 6.96 0.64
CA PRO A 60 -2.99 7.37 1.50
C PRO A 60 -3.09 8.89 1.70
N TRP A 61 -1.94 9.57 1.76
CA TRP A 61 -1.89 11.02 1.95
C TRP A 61 -2.33 11.83 0.72
N ASP A 62 -2.47 11.19 -0.44
CA ASP A 62 -3.05 11.76 -1.65
C ASP A 62 -4.55 11.42 -1.70
N ILE A 63 -5.29 12.10 -0.82
CA ILE A 63 -6.71 11.81 -0.52
C ILE A 63 -7.55 11.89 -1.81
N GLU A 64 -7.29 12.89 -2.65
CA GLU A 64 -8.00 13.07 -3.91
C GLU A 64 -7.84 11.84 -4.82
N ARG A 65 -6.64 11.26 -4.91
CA ARG A 65 -6.43 10.03 -5.69
C ARG A 65 -6.99 8.78 -5.03
N VAL A 66 -6.98 8.70 -3.70
CA VAL A 66 -7.64 7.60 -2.96
C VAL A 66 -9.13 7.58 -3.32
N HIS A 67 -9.78 8.74 -3.35
CA HIS A 67 -11.19 8.88 -3.72
C HIS A 67 -11.43 8.66 -5.21
N SER A 68 -10.72 9.39 -6.08
CA SER A 68 -11.00 9.39 -7.51
C SER A 68 -10.57 8.09 -8.21
N VAL A 69 -9.45 7.49 -7.78
CA VAL A 69 -8.87 6.30 -8.43
C VAL A 69 -9.20 5.01 -7.71
N LEU A 70 -9.08 4.97 -6.37
CA LEU A 70 -9.35 3.75 -5.60
C LEU A 70 -10.82 3.62 -5.19
N LYS A 71 -11.60 4.70 -5.25
CA LYS A 71 -13.01 4.76 -4.81
C LYS A 71 -13.19 4.32 -3.34
N LEU A 72 -12.21 4.64 -2.50
CA LEU A 72 -12.20 4.30 -1.07
C LEU A 72 -12.49 5.55 -0.24
N HIS A 73 -13.53 5.52 0.57
CA HIS A 73 -13.95 6.61 1.48
C HIS A 73 -13.98 6.17 2.95
N GLU A 74 -13.80 4.88 3.20
CA GLU A 74 -13.85 4.25 4.51
C GLU A 74 -12.72 4.70 5.45
N TYR A 75 -11.74 5.42 4.93
CA TYR A 75 -10.60 5.95 5.69
C TYR A 75 -10.66 7.47 5.91
N ASP A 76 -11.72 8.17 5.49
CA ASP A 76 -11.75 9.63 5.47
C ASP A 76 -11.56 10.26 6.86
N ASP A 77 -12.18 9.67 7.88
CA ASP A 77 -12.03 10.12 9.26
C ASP A 77 -10.58 10.00 9.74
N LEU A 78 -9.92 8.89 9.42
CA LEU A 78 -8.52 8.65 9.78
C LEU A 78 -7.57 9.57 9.00
N LEU A 79 -7.84 9.77 7.72
CA LEU A 79 -7.04 10.63 6.84
C LEU A 79 -7.16 12.10 7.26
N LYS A 80 -8.36 12.54 7.68
CA LYS A 80 -8.58 13.88 8.24
C LYS A 80 -7.75 14.09 9.51
N GLN A 81 -7.82 13.15 10.46
CA GLN A 81 -7.00 13.20 11.68
C GLN A 81 -5.51 13.27 11.35
N TYR A 82 -5.04 12.46 10.38
CA TYR A 82 -3.65 12.51 9.92
C TYR A 82 -3.26 13.90 9.38
N VAL A 83 -4.11 14.54 8.57
CA VAL A 83 -3.83 15.88 8.01
C VAL A 83 -3.74 16.93 9.11
N GLU A 84 -4.64 16.88 10.09
CA GLU A 84 -4.65 17.80 11.24
C GLU A 84 -3.38 17.63 12.08
N LEU A 85 -3.04 16.39 12.46
CA LEU A 85 -1.82 16.07 13.22
C LEU A 85 -0.55 16.45 12.47
N ARG A 86 -0.47 16.14 11.18
CA ARG A 86 0.68 16.50 10.34
C ARG A 86 0.89 18.02 10.31
N SER A 87 -0.19 18.79 10.27
CA SER A 87 -0.13 20.25 10.28
C SER A 87 0.30 20.80 11.62
N GLN A 88 -0.04 20.14 12.73
CA GLN A 88 0.48 20.47 14.06
C GLN A 88 1.97 20.16 14.18
N LEU A 89 2.41 18.99 13.75
CA LEU A 89 3.82 18.56 13.81
C LEU A 89 4.74 19.42 12.96
N LYS A 90 4.30 19.90 11.79
CA LYS A 90 5.10 20.81 10.95
C LYS A 90 5.25 22.22 11.53
N ARG A 91 4.42 22.59 12.49
CA ARG A 91 4.45 23.90 13.17
C ARG A 91 5.30 23.89 14.45
N ALA A 92 5.65 22.70 14.94
CA ALA A 92 6.56 22.48 16.07
C ALA A 92 8.01 22.41 15.58
#